data_AF-A0A562SZQ0-F1
#
_entry.id   AF-A0A562SZQ0-F1
#
_cell.length_a   1.000
_cell.length_b   1.000
_cell.length_c   1.000
_cell.angle_alpha   90.00
_cell.angle_beta   90.00
_cell.angle_gamma   90.00
#
_symmetry.space_group_name_H-M   'P 1'
#
loop_
_entity.id
_entity.type
_entity.pdbx_description
1 polymer ?
#
loop_
_entity_poly.entity_id
_entity_poly.type
_entity_poly.pdbx_seq_one_letter_code
_entity_poly.pdbx_strand_id
1 'polypeptide(L)' 'MVVDNKYEIGDRVYLVSDPDQQLRIITSFAVYKGGEILYTVACGEKESRHYDFEMSKDKDLNITTNG' A
#
# COMPACT_ATOMS: atom_id res chain seq x y z
N MET A 1 14.90 -19.25 -0.08
CA MET A 1 13.63 -18.70 0.39
C MET A 1 13.09 -17.82 -0.72
N VAL A 2 11.86 -18.07 -1.16
CA VAL A 2 11.14 -17.19 -2.09
C VAL A 2 10.07 -16.49 -1.26
N VAL A 3 9.94 -15.17 -1.42
CA VAL A 3 8.89 -14.38 -0.76
C VAL A 3 7.77 -14.20 -1.77
N ASP A 4 6.54 -14.52 -1.39
CA ASP A 4 5.34 -14.33 -2.21
C ASP A 4 4.71 -12.96 -1.87
N ASN A 5 5.31 -11.90 -2.40
CA ASN A 5 4.87 -10.51 -2.19
C ASN A 5 3.94 -10.04 -3.32
N LYS A 6 2.87 -9.34 -2.94
CA LYS A 6 1.89 -8.74 -3.86
C LYS A 6 2.39 -7.45 -4.50
N TYR A 7 3.26 -6.72 -3.80
CA TYR A 7 3.81 -5.44 -4.24
C TYR A 7 5.34 -5.49 -4.23
N GLU A 8 5.95 -4.82 -5.20
CA GLU A 8 7.41 -4.70 -5.33
C GLU A 8 7.92 -3.39 -4.74
N ILE A 9 9.19 -3.35 -4.34
CA ILE A 9 9.83 -2.08 -3.94
C ILE A 9 9.82 -1.14 -5.15
N GLY A 10 9.37 0.10 -4.93
CA GLY A 10 9.16 1.09 -5.99
C GLY A 10 7.74 1.10 -6.57
N ASP A 11 6.89 0.13 -6.25
CA ASP A 11 5.48 0.17 -6.65
C ASP A 11 4.78 1.41 -6.06
N ARG A 12 3.88 1.96 -6.88
CA ARG A 12 2.99 3.06 -6.52
C ARG A 12 1.67 2.49 -6.01
N VAL A 13 1.26 2.92 -4.82
CA VAL A 13 0.03 2.46 -4.17
C VAL A 13 -0.71 3.61 -3.48
N TYR A 14 -1.98 3.36 -3.18
CA TYR A 14 -2.86 4.21 -2.38
C TYR A 14 -3.37 3.41 -1.20
N LEU A 15 -3.63 4.06 -0.06
CA LEU A 15 -4.29 3.38 1.05
C LEU A 15 -5.80 3.43 0.84
N VAL A 16 -6.48 2.30 1.03
CA VAL A 16 -7.94 2.19 0.91
C VAL A 16 -8.65 3.05 1.96
N SER A 17 -8.03 3.21 3.14
CA SER A 17 -8.55 4.00 4.26
C SER A 17 -8.21 5.50 4.18
N ASP A 18 -7.36 5.92 3.23
CA ASP A 18 -6.95 7.32 3.08
C ASP A 18 -7.95 8.05 2.16
N PRO A 19 -8.80 8.95 2.70
CA PRO A 19 -9.83 9.63 1.92
C PRO A 19 -9.25 10.53 0.83
N ASP A 20 -8.03 11.04 1.04
CA ASP A 20 -7.34 11.89 0.06
C ASP A 20 -6.62 11.06 -1.00
N GLN A 21 -6.48 9.75 -0.78
CA GLN A 21 -5.76 8.80 -1.63
C GLN A 21 -4.42 9.36 -2.10
N GLN A 22 -3.59 9.76 -1.13
CA GLN A 22 -2.25 10.25 -1.41
C GLN A 22 -1.41 9.12 -2.00
N LEU A 23 -0.68 9.41 -3.08
CA LEU A 23 0.22 8.44 -3.72
C LEU A 23 1.36 8.09 -2.77
N ARG A 24 1.61 6.80 -2.59
CA ARG A 24 2.70 6.28 -1.77
C ARG A 24 3.57 5.34 -2.59
N ILE A 25 4.82 5.19 -2.17
CA ILE A 25 5.79 4.31 -2.81
C ILE A 25 6.20 3.23 -1.80
N ILE A 26 6.19 1.95 -2.21
CA ILE A 26 6.75 0.87 -1.39
C ILE A 26 8.27 1.06 -1.27
N THR A 27 8.79 1.21 -0.04
CA THR A 27 10.23 1.38 0.21
C THR A 27 10.90 0.15 0.79
N SER A 28 10.15 -0.67 1.54
CA SER A 28 10.62 -1.94 2.10
C SER A 28 9.44 -2.82 2.51
N PHE A 29 9.72 -4.06 2.90
CA PHE A 29 8.73 -4.92 3.56
C PHE A 29 9.42 -5.85 4.57
N ALA A 30 8.66 -6.25 5.59
CA ALA A 30 9.07 -7.25 6.57
C ALA A 30 8.28 -8.55 6.35
N VAL A 31 8.96 -9.69 6.39
CA VAL A 31 8.34 -11.02 6.32
C VAL A 31 8.36 -11.64 7.72
N TYR A 32 7.18 -11.99 8.23
CA TYR A 32 7.02 -12.62 9.54
C TYR A 32 7.02 -14.15 9.44
N LYS A 33 7.10 -14.84 10.58
CA LYS A 33 7.26 -16.30 10.66
C LYS A 33 6.13 -17.08 9.95
N GLY A 34 4.91 -16.53 9.90
CA GLY A 34 3.77 -17.16 9.22
C GLY A 34 3.73 -16.87 7.71
N GLY A 35 4.69 -16.11 7.19
CA GLY A 35 4.71 -15.66 5.80
C GLY A 35 3.93 -14.36 5.57
N GLU A 36 3.38 -13.76 6.62
CA GLU A 36 2.72 -12.45 6.53
C GLU A 36 3.72 -11.37 6.14
N ILE A 37 3.29 -10.46 5.27
CA ILE A 37 4.12 -9.38 4.77
C ILE A 37 3.52 -8.05 5.20
N LEU A 38 4.34 -7.23 5.85
CA LEU A 38 4.00 -5.86 6.21
C LEU A 38 4.87 -4.92 5.39
N TYR A 39 4.24 -4.09 4.56
CA TYR A 39 4.92 -3.18 3.64
C TYR A 39 5.14 -1.84 4.30
N THR A 40 6.33 -1.27 4.15
CA THR A 40 6.60 0.13 4.48
C THR A 40 6.38 0.97 3.23
N VAL A 41 5.60 2.03 3.36
CA VAL A 41 5.31 2.97 2.27
C VAL A 41 5.71 4.39 2.65
N ALA A 42 6.27 5.12 1.70
CA ALA A 42 6.65 6.52 1.86
C ALA A 42 5.68 7.46 1.13
N CYS A 43 5.35 8.56 1.79
CA CYS A 43 4.61 9.70 1.24
C CYS A 43 5.36 10.98 1.61
N GLY A 44 6.26 11.42 0.72
CA GLY A 44 7.24 12.46 1.03
C GLY A 44 8.20 11.99 2.12
N GLU A 45 8.37 12.78 3.18
CA GLU A 45 9.26 12.46 4.32
C GLU A 45 8.62 11.52 5.36
N LYS A 46 7.34 11.17 5.19
CA LYS A 46 6.61 10.32 6.14
C LYS A 46 6.59 8.88 5.65
N GLU A 47 6.90 7.96 6.55
CA GLU A 47 6.73 6.51 6.34
C GLU A 47 5.64 5.94 7.25
N SER A 48 4.96 4.90 6.78
CA SER A 48 4.02 4.10 7.56
C SER A 48 4.01 2.65 7.06
N ARG A 49 3.42 1.74 7.85
CA ARG A 49 3.43 0.30 7.57
C ARG A 49 2.02 -0.25 7.46
N HIS A 50 1.78 -1.06 6.43
CA HIS A 50 0.44 -1.55 6.07
C HIS A 50 0.50 -2.97 5.54
N TYR A 51 -0.57 -3.71 5.75
CA TYR A 51 -0.80 -4.98 5.07
C TYR A 51 -1.23 -4.74 3.62
N ASP A 52 -1.13 -5.77 2.80
CA ASP A 52 -1.43 -5.70 1.38
C ASP A 52 -2.90 -5.36 1.05
N PHE A 53 -3.84 -5.77 1.91
CA PHE A 53 -5.27 -5.49 1.78
C PHE A 53 -5.66 -4.06 2.17
N GLU A 54 -4.78 -3.32 2.83
CA GLU A 54 -4.98 -1.90 3.16
C GLU A 54 -4.57 -0.98 2.00
N MET A 55 -4.02 -1.56 0.93
CA MET A 55 -3.43 -0.83 -0.19
C MET A 55 -4.01 -1.28 -1.54
N SER A 56 -3.98 -0.38 -2.51
CA SER A 56 -4.40 -0.61 -3.90
C SER A 56 -3.44 0.06 -4.89
N LYS A 57 -3.25 -0.52 -6.09
CA LYS A 57 -2.54 0.14 -7.20
C LYS A 57 -3.41 1.22 -7.87
N ASP A 58 -4.72 1.08 -7.72
CA ASP A 58 -5.71 1.96 -8.32
C ASP A 58 -6.33 2.87 -7.25
N LYS A 59 -6.65 4.11 -7.65
CA LYS A 59 -7.49 4.99 -6.84
C LYS A 59 -8.93 4.46 -6.84
N ASP A 60 -9.57 4.38 -5.68
CA ASP A 60 -11.03 4.30 -5.68
C ASP A 60 -11.57 5.61 -6.22
N LEU A 61 -12.07 5.55 -7.45
CA LEU A 61 -12.96 6.56 -7.98
C LEU A 61 -14.25 6.45 -7.18
N ASN A 62 -14.34 7.15 -6.05
CA ASN A 62 -15.62 7.47 -5.46
C ASN A 62 -16.38 8.32 -6.49
N ILE A 63 -17.07 7.66 -7.43
CA ILE A 63 -18.02 8.32 -8.32
C ILE A 63 -19.17 8.75 -7.40
N THR A 64 -19.05 9.93 -6.83
CA THR A 64 -20.18 10.60 -6.19
C THR A 64 -21.17 10.91 -7.31
N THR A 65 -22.00 9.93 -7.64
CA THR A 65 -23.17 10.16 -8.49
C THR A 65 -24.15 10.90 -7.60
N ASN A 66 -24.01 12.22 -7.53
CA ASN A 66 -25.06 13.09 -7.02
C ASN A 66 -26.20 12.98 -8.04
N GLY A 67 -27.18 12.13 -7.73
CA GLY A 67 -28.48 12.10 -8.37
C GLY A 67 -29.41 13.16 -7.78
#